data_AF-A0A813RNU5-F1
#
_entry.id   AF-A0A813RNU5-F1
#
_cell.length_a   1.000
_cell.length_b   1.000
_cell.length_c   1.000
_cell.angle_alpha   90.00
_cell.angle_beta   90.00
_cell.angle_gamma   90.00
#
_symmetry.space_group_name_H-M   'P 1'
#
loop_
_entity.id
_entity.type
_entity.pdbx_description
1 polymer ?
#
loop_
_entity_poly.entity_id
_entity_poly.type
_entity_poly.pdbx_seq_one_letter_code
_entity_poly.pdbx_strand_id
1 'polypeptide(L)'
;MYFTSIISFVIILFIQHTYEQDQDSVPNSYEIREHSINRPYPGVFSTGSSHWHLVGNTLVTDRYIRLTSDSQSKAGGLWNMIPVAYPDWEMHVNFKVHGTGKELFGDGFVIWYARDPKLSGPVFGYQDYFHGLAIIMDTYSNHNGPHNHAHPYISAMVNNGSLHYDHDRDGTHTIVNGCEAPFRGRETDTLVAIRYQNDRLTISTDIEGKNVWKECFSASDVHLPSHYYFGFTSATGDLSDNHDIISVHTYQLETSEQRRNEDRKNIIPNAPGAEAERAHTEDPSGSGWSALKIFFLILFLVIVCLGVGIGAYYYMNKRQYHRARFY
;
A
#
# COMPACT_ATOMS: atom_id res chain seq x y z
N MET A 1 -38.61 -52.81 -14.56
CA MET A 1 -38.97 -51.38 -14.71
C MET A 1 -38.89 -50.57 -13.42
N TYR A 2 -39.05 -51.16 -12.22
CA TYR A 2 -39.01 -50.39 -10.96
C TYR A 2 -37.60 -49.99 -10.47
N PHE A 3 -36.58 -50.79 -10.76
CA PHE A 3 -35.23 -50.58 -10.23
C PHE A 3 -34.51 -49.35 -10.83
N THR A 4 -34.73 -49.08 -12.12
CA THR A 4 -34.17 -47.91 -12.82
C THR A 4 -34.79 -46.60 -12.33
N SER A 5 -36.06 -46.62 -11.90
CA SER A 5 -36.76 -45.44 -11.38
C SER A 5 -36.24 -45.02 -10.00
N ILE A 6 -35.86 -45.98 -9.16
CA ILE A 6 -35.36 -45.70 -7.80
C ILE A 6 -33.95 -45.09 -7.89
N ILE A 7 -33.10 -45.62 -8.76
CA ILE A 7 -31.74 -45.09 -8.97
C ILE A 7 -31.80 -43.66 -9.50
N SER A 8 -32.69 -43.37 -10.45
CA SER A 8 -32.88 -42.01 -10.97
C SER A 8 -33.34 -41.04 -9.88
N PHE A 9 -34.26 -41.46 -9.00
CA PHE A 9 -34.75 -40.63 -7.89
C PHE A 9 -33.67 -40.37 -6.83
N VAL A 10 -32.85 -41.37 -6.50
CA VAL A 10 -31.72 -41.21 -5.57
C VAL A 10 -30.65 -40.30 -6.16
N ILE A 11 -30.35 -40.40 -7.47
CA ILE A 11 -29.42 -39.50 -8.15
C ILE A 11 -29.95 -38.07 -8.17
N ILE A 12 -31.25 -37.86 -8.41
CA ILE A 12 -31.87 -36.53 -8.38
C ILE A 12 -31.79 -35.94 -6.96
N LEU A 13 -32.08 -36.74 -5.93
CA LEU A 13 -31.94 -36.30 -4.53
C LEU A 13 -30.48 -36.01 -4.16
N PHE A 14 -29.53 -36.81 -4.64
CA PHE A 14 -28.11 -36.55 -4.42
C PHE A 14 -27.65 -35.28 -5.14
N ILE A 15 -28.10 -35.08 -6.39
CA ILE A 15 -27.81 -33.86 -7.16
C ILE A 15 -28.43 -32.64 -6.47
N GLN A 16 -29.67 -32.72 -6.00
CA GLN A 16 -30.32 -31.64 -5.24
C GLN A 16 -29.58 -31.36 -3.92
N HIS A 17 -29.16 -32.38 -3.19
CA HIS A 17 -28.43 -32.20 -1.95
C HIS A 17 -27.03 -31.62 -2.17
N THR A 18 -26.35 -32.01 -3.25
CA THR A 18 -25.08 -31.37 -3.66
C THR A 18 -25.29 -29.94 -4.16
N TYR A 19 -26.45 -29.63 -4.78
CA TYR A 19 -26.79 -28.28 -5.23
C TYR A 19 -27.09 -27.35 -4.04
N GLU A 20 -27.71 -27.87 -2.97
CA GLU A 20 -27.93 -27.14 -1.73
C GLU A 20 -26.63 -26.90 -0.93
N GLN A 21 -25.60 -27.74 -1.11
CA GLN A 21 -24.29 -27.51 -0.48
C GLN A 21 -23.39 -26.52 -1.23
N ASP A 22 -23.64 -26.26 -2.52
CA ASP A 22 -22.85 -25.32 -3.34
C ASP A 22 -23.45 -23.91 -3.36
N GLN A 23 -24.58 -23.72 -2.67
CA GLN A 23 -25.06 -22.40 -2.29
C GLN A 23 -24.33 -22.00 -1.00
N ASP A 24 -23.03 -21.74 -1.13
CA ASP A 24 -22.26 -21.00 -0.14
C ASP A 24 -23.13 -19.85 0.33
N SER A 25 -23.42 -19.83 1.63
CA SER A 25 -24.29 -18.88 2.27
C SER A 25 -23.80 -17.47 1.95
N VAL A 26 -24.34 -16.84 0.90
CA VAL A 26 -24.20 -15.41 0.67
C VAL A 26 -24.83 -14.79 1.91
N PRO A 27 -24.05 -14.23 2.85
CA PRO A 27 -24.64 -13.49 3.95
C PRO A 27 -25.49 -12.41 3.29
N ASN A 28 -26.65 -12.04 3.86
CA ASN A 28 -27.51 -11.00 3.30
C ASN A 28 -26.76 -9.65 3.24
N SER A 29 -25.93 -9.47 2.22
CA SER A 29 -25.06 -8.32 2.01
C SER A 29 -25.62 -7.53 0.84
N TYR A 30 -26.00 -6.29 1.11
CA TYR A 30 -26.60 -5.41 0.11
C TYR A 30 -25.53 -4.51 -0.48
N GLU A 31 -25.36 -4.55 -1.80
CA GLU A 31 -24.45 -3.63 -2.50
C GLU A 31 -24.99 -2.19 -2.39
N ILE A 32 -24.13 -1.29 -1.91
CA ILE A 32 -24.42 0.12 -1.70
C ILE A 32 -23.90 0.91 -2.89
N ARG A 33 -24.81 1.33 -3.77
CA ARG A 33 -24.47 1.97 -5.05
C ARG A 33 -23.74 3.29 -4.88
N GLU A 34 -24.11 4.08 -3.88
CA GLU A 34 -23.50 5.38 -3.62
C GLU A 34 -22.04 5.31 -3.19
N HIS A 35 -21.63 4.18 -2.60
CA HIS A 35 -20.25 3.88 -2.22
C HIS A 35 -19.58 2.90 -3.19
N SER A 36 -20.17 2.66 -4.36
CA SER A 36 -19.64 1.77 -5.39
C SER A 36 -19.37 2.55 -6.67
N ILE A 37 -18.44 2.04 -7.49
CA ILE A 37 -18.11 2.59 -8.79
C ILE A 37 -17.73 1.46 -9.75
N ASN A 38 -18.29 1.48 -10.96
CA ASN A 38 -17.99 0.50 -11.99
C ASN A 38 -17.95 1.16 -13.37
N ARG A 39 -17.22 0.54 -14.31
CA ARG A 39 -17.14 0.94 -15.72
C ARG A 39 -18.56 1.04 -16.31
N PRO A 40 -18.85 2.02 -17.19
CA PRO A 40 -17.96 3.05 -17.74
C PRO A 40 -17.90 4.35 -16.89
N TYR A 41 -18.12 4.26 -15.58
CA TYR A 41 -18.10 5.39 -14.64
C TYR A 41 -19.10 6.52 -14.96
N PRO A 42 -20.41 6.20 -15.05
CA PRO A 42 -21.43 7.19 -15.36
C PRO A 42 -21.38 8.34 -14.35
N GLY A 43 -21.35 9.58 -14.85
CA GLY A 43 -21.38 10.78 -14.00
C GLY A 43 -20.03 11.18 -13.38
N VAL A 44 -18.96 10.39 -13.50
CA VAL A 44 -17.62 10.87 -13.10
C VAL A 44 -17.09 11.89 -14.10
N PHE A 45 -17.44 11.73 -15.38
CA PHE A 45 -17.14 12.69 -16.46
C PHE A 45 -18.03 13.94 -16.44
N SER A 46 -19.22 13.85 -15.85
CA SER A 46 -20.19 14.95 -15.81
C SER A 46 -20.19 15.57 -14.42
N THR A 47 -19.81 16.84 -14.34
CA THR A 47 -19.50 17.65 -13.15
C THR A 47 -20.64 17.84 -12.11
N GLY A 48 -21.58 16.90 -11.95
CA GLY A 48 -22.65 17.04 -10.96
C GLY A 48 -23.45 15.81 -10.56
N SER A 49 -23.22 14.59 -11.10
CA SER A 49 -24.05 13.42 -10.76
C SER A 49 -23.33 12.25 -10.09
N SER A 50 -21.99 12.25 -10.02
CA SER A 50 -21.24 11.23 -9.28
C SER A 50 -21.02 11.65 -7.84
N HIS A 51 -21.22 10.70 -6.91
CA HIS A 51 -20.81 10.85 -5.52
C HIS A 51 -19.29 10.79 -5.34
N TRP A 52 -18.56 10.44 -6.39
CA TRP A 52 -17.10 10.34 -6.42
C TRP A 52 -16.47 11.55 -7.08
N HIS A 53 -15.51 12.17 -6.40
CA HIS A 53 -14.79 13.36 -6.82
C HIS A 53 -13.32 13.05 -7.08
N LEU A 54 -12.81 13.55 -8.19
CA LEU A 54 -11.39 13.45 -8.57
C LEU A 54 -10.58 14.57 -7.91
N VAL A 55 -9.34 14.28 -7.53
CA VAL A 55 -8.38 15.26 -7.03
C VAL A 55 -7.03 15.10 -7.71
N GLY A 56 -6.27 16.20 -7.82
CA GLY A 56 -4.90 16.18 -8.35
C GLY A 56 -4.81 15.73 -9.81
N ASN A 57 -3.86 14.84 -10.10
CA ASN A 57 -3.54 14.35 -11.43
C ASN A 57 -4.44 13.18 -11.92
N THR A 58 -5.48 12.81 -11.18
CA THR A 58 -6.34 11.69 -11.54
C THR A 58 -6.99 11.90 -12.91
N LEU A 59 -6.94 10.87 -13.75
CA LEU A 59 -7.62 10.83 -15.04
C LEU A 59 -8.62 9.68 -15.09
N VAL A 60 -9.65 9.82 -15.91
CA VAL A 60 -10.71 8.82 -16.06
C VAL A 60 -10.84 8.43 -17.52
N THR A 61 -10.97 7.14 -17.76
CA THR A 61 -11.24 6.54 -19.08
C THR A 61 -12.48 5.67 -18.98
N ASP A 62 -12.93 5.08 -20.07
CA ASP A 62 -14.01 4.07 -20.08
C ASP A 62 -13.62 2.74 -19.41
N ARG A 63 -12.32 2.51 -19.17
CA ARG A 63 -11.76 1.25 -18.65
C ARG A 63 -11.20 1.36 -17.23
N TYR A 64 -10.69 2.51 -16.82
CA TYR A 64 -10.07 2.69 -15.51
C TYR A 64 -10.10 4.16 -15.08
N ILE A 65 -9.99 4.36 -13.77
CA ILE A 65 -9.68 5.63 -13.12
C ILE A 65 -8.21 5.54 -12.70
N ARG A 66 -7.35 6.33 -13.32
CA ARG A 66 -5.93 6.34 -13.02
C ARG A 66 -5.62 7.46 -12.03
N LEU A 67 -5.19 7.11 -10.83
CA LEU A 67 -4.83 8.04 -9.76
C LEU A 67 -3.54 8.80 -10.13
N THR A 68 -2.52 8.07 -10.57
CA THR A 68 -1.24 8.62 -11.04
C THR A 68 -0.75 7.84 -12.25
N SER A 69 -0.05 8.52 -13.16
CA SER A 69 0.61 7.92 -14.31
C SER A 69 2.04 7.52 -14.00
N ASP A 70 2.60 6.61 -14.81
CA ASP A 70 4.03 6.26 -14.83
C ASP A 70 4.88 7.45 -15.31
N SER A 71 4.96 8.45 -14.44
CA SER A 71 5.68 9.70 -14.57
C SER A 71 5.96 10.25 -13.16
N GLN A 72 7.10 10.89 -12.98
CA GLN A 72 7.54 11.43 -11.70
C GLN A 72 6.63 12.57 -11.19
N SER A 73 6.66 12.75 -9.86
CA SER A 73 6.05 13.89 -9.16
C SER A 73 4.57 14.09 -9.48
N LYS A 74 3.78 13.01 -9.46
CA LYS A 74 2.31 13.07 -9.57
C LYS A 74 1.68 12.80 -8.22
N ALA A 75 0.53 13.42 -7.99
CA ALA A 75 -0.32 13.10 -6.86
C ALA A 75 -1.77 13.20 -7.33
N GLY A 76 -2.56 12.18 -7.04
CA GLY A 76 -3.96 12.12 -7.42
C GLY A 76 -4.78 11.33 -6.43
N GLY A 77 -6.09 11.48 -6.55
CA GLY A 77 -7.04 10.71 -5.77
C GLY A 77 -8.46 10.71 -6.31
N LEU A 78 -9.28 9.88 -5.67
CA LEU A 78 -10.68 9.66 -5.92
C LEU A 78 -11.37 9.53 -4.56
N TRP A 79 -12.34 10.39 -4.25
CA TRP A 79 -13.01 10.43 -2.95
C TRP A 79 -14.52 10.30 -3.09
N ASN A 80 -15.12 9.40 -2.30
CA ASN A 80 -16.56 9.37 -2.14
C ASN A 80 -16.99 10.50 -1.20
N MET A 81 -17.98 11.28 -1.60
CA MET A 81 -18.48 12.43 -0.84
C MET A 81 -19.71 12.12 0.00
N ILE A 82 -20.16 10.86 0.02
CA ILE A 82 -21.20 10.39 0.93
C ILE A 82 -20.51 9.73 2.13
N PRO A 83 -20.84 10.13 3.36
CA PRO A 83 -20.29 9.49 4.55
C PRO A 83 -20.89 8.09 4.74
N VAL A 84 -20.05 7.13 5.15
CA VAL A 84 -20.48 5.74 5.35
C VAL A 84 -21.22 5.61 6.67
N ALA A 85 -22.55 5.45 6.60
CA ALA A 85 -23.39 5.41 7.79
C ALA A 85 -23.42 4.04 8.48
N TYR A 86 -22.88 3.00 7.85
CA TYR A 86 -23.00 1.61 8.30
C TYR A 86 -21.83 1.21 9.23
N PRO A 87 -22.10 0.53 10.35
CA PRO A 87 -21.06 0.13 11.29
C PRO A 87 -20.19 -1.02 10.77
N ASP A 88 -20.78 -1.93 9.97
CA ASP A 88 -20.06 -3.05 9.35
C ASP A 88 -20.26 -3.00 7.83
N TRP A 89 -19.15 -3.14 7.10
CA TRP A 89 -19.10 -2.99 5.66
C TRP A 89 -17.97 -3.84 5.07
N GLU A 90 -18.11 -4.19 3.80
CA GLU A 90 -17.09 -4.86 3.02
C GLU A 90 -16.90 -4.13 1.69
N MET A 91 -15.66 -3.84 1.31
CA MET A 91 -15.32 -3.18 0.06
C MET A 91 -14.44 -4.11 -0.78
N HIS A 92 -14.87 -4.40 -2.00
CA HIS A 92 -14.07 -5.09 -3.01
C HIS A 92 -13.54 -4.07 -4.01
N VAL A 93 -12.23 -4.04 -4.19
CA VAL A 93 -11.56 -3.12 -5.11
C VAL A 93 -10.84 -3.95 -6.17
N ASN A 94 -11.21 -3.75 -7.43
CA ASN A 94 -10.42 -4.19 -8.58
C ASN A 94 -9.47 -3.06 -8.95
N PHE A 95 -8.18 -3.35 -8.97
CA PHE A 95 -7.14 -2.37 -9.25
C PHE A 95 -6.07 -2.96 -10.16
N LYS A 96 -5.16 -2.12 -10.64
CA LYS A 96 -3.96 -2.54 -11.37
C LYS A 96 -2.82 -1.57 -11.07
N VAL A 97 -1.65 -2.13 -10.72
CA VAL A 97 -0.41 -1.36 -10.60
C VAL A 97 0.58 -1.86 -11.64
N HIS A 98 1.04 -0.99 -12.53
CA HIS A 98 1.92 -1.36 -13.64
C HIS A 98 2.72 -0.18 -14.16
N GLY A 99 3.92 -0.45 -14.65
CA GLY A 99 4.81 0.57 -15.20
C GLY A 99 5.92 -0.06 -16.02
N THR A 100 6.71 0.81 -16.65
CA THR A 100 7.82 0.41 -17.53
C THR A 100 9.07 0.00 -16.75
N GLY A 101 9.21 0.46 -15.51
CA GLY A 101 10.31 0.11 -14.62
C GLY A 101 10.30 -1.38 -14.24
N LYS A 102 11.44 -2.05 -14.40
CA LYS A 102 11.61 -3.46 -14.01
C LYS A 102 12.03 -3.62 -12.55
N GLU A 103 13.02 -2.82 -12.11
CA GLU A 103 13.61 -2.89 -10.77
C GLU A 103 13.36 -1.62 -9.95
N LEU A 104 13.15 -0.49 -10.63
CA LEU A 104 12.89 0.81 -10.02
C LEU A 104 11.46 1.24 -10.37
N PHE A 105 10.60 1.26 -9.37
CA PHE A 105 9.18 1.59 -9.45
C PHE A 105 8.67 2.02 -8.07
N GLY A 106 7.58 2.78 -8.02
CA GLY A 106 7.04 3.28 -6.76
C GLY A 106 5.94 4.34 -6.92
N ASP A 107 5.34 4.80 -5.84
CA ASP A 107 5.52 4.28 -4.47
C ASP A 107 4.38 3.33 -4.08
N GLY A 108 3.22 3.47 -4.72
CA GLY A 108 2.02 2.69 -4.40
C GLY A 108 0.76 3.55 -4.38
N PHE A 109 -0.28 3.02 -3.75
CA PHE A 109 -1.52 3.75 -3.51
C PHE A 109 -2.13 3.37 -2.17
N VAL A 110 -3.05 4.19 -1.69
CA VAL A 110 -3.72 3.98 -0.39
C VAL A 110 -5.23 4.02 -0.58
N ILE A 111 -5.90 3.06 0.08
CA ILE A 111 -7.35 3.00 0.21
C ILE A 111 -7.70 3.53 1.60
N TRP A 112 -8.53 4.56 1.65
CA TRP A 112 -8.86 5.32 2.84
C TRP A 112 -10.27 5.05 3.33
N TYR A 113 -10.43 5.03 4.65
CA TYR A 113 -11.66 5.35 5.34
C TYR A 113 -11.35 6.47 6.35
N ALA A 114 -11.53 7.73 5.93
CA ALA A 114 -10.97 8.88 6.62
C ALA A 114 -11.98 10.03 6.82
N ARG A 115 -11.77 10.84 7.86
CA ARG A 115 -12.68 11.93 8.25
C ARG A 115 -12.76 13.05 7.21
N ASP A 116 -11.63 13.47 6.66
CA ASP A 116 -11.51 14.74 5.94
C ASP A 116 -11.19 14.49 4.44
N PRO A 117 -12.19 14.34 3.55
CA PRO A 117 -11.94 13.96 2.17
C PRO A 117 -11.30 15.09 1.36
N LYS A 118 -10.60 14.74 0.26
CA LYS A 118 -10.03 15.67 -0.74
C LYS A 118 -8.90 16.59 -0.25
N LEU A 119 -8.30 16.29 0.90
CA LEU A 119 -7.07 16.97 1.30
C LEU A 119 -5.87 16.39 0.53
N SER A 120 -4.80 17.17 0.42
CA SER A 120 -3.57 16.75 -0.24
C SER A 120 -2.42 16.81 0.75
N GLY A 121 -1.43 15.94 0.57
CA GLY A 121 -0.27 15.88 1.44
C GLY A 121 0.73 14.81 1.03
N PRO A 122 1.72 14.53 1.91
CA PRO A 122 2.85 13.67 1.57
C PRO A 122 2.48 12.19 1.54
N VAL A 123 1.44 11.75 2.27
CA VAL A 123 1.11 10.33 2.43
C VAL A 123 0.36 9.81 1.21
N PHE A 124 1.11 9.36 0.21
CA PHE A 124 0.58 8.88 -1.08
C PHE A 124 -0.43 9.85 -1.70
N GLY A 125 -0.16 11.15 -1.60
CA GLY A 125 -1.02 12.22 -2.14
C GLY A 125 -2.10 12.74 -1.18
N TYR A 126 -2.19 12.22 0.04
CA TYR A 126 -3.12 12.66 1.09
C TYR A 126 -2.40 13.23 2.32
N GLN A 127 -3.15 13.93 3.18
CA GLN A 127 -2.57 14.55 4.39
C GLN A 127 -1.99 13.51 5.35
N ASP A 128 -0.93 13.93 6.02
CA ASP A 128 -0.41 13.25 7.19
C ASP A 128 -1.27 13.55 8.43
N TYR A 129 -1.07 12.84 9.55
CA TYR A 129 -1.87 12.98 10.77
C TYR A 129 -3.39 12.84 10.50
N PHE A 130 -3.74 11.88 9.65
CA PHE A 130 -5.14 11.61 9.30
C PHE A 130 -5.92 11.01 10.47
N HIS A 131 -7.25 11.09 10.36
CA HIS A 131 -8.17 10.42 11.28
C HIS A 131 -8.91 9.33 10.53
N GLY A 132 -8.71 8.06 10.90
CA GLY A 132 -9.38 6.91 10.30
C GLY A 132 -8.44 5.75 10.02
N LEU A 133 -8.71 5.04 8.93
CA LEU A 133 -7.98 3.85 8.45
C LEU A 133 -7.33 4.13 7.09
N ALA A 134 -6.09 3.71 6.96
CA ALA A 134 -5.34 3.63 5.71
C ALA A 134 -5.00 2.17 5.41
N ILE A 135 -5.37 1.66 4.23
CA ILE A 135 -4.87 0.40 3.68
C ILE A 135 -3.84 0.76 2.61
N ILE A 136 -2.57 0.54 2.92
CA ILE A 136 -1.43 0.98 2.14
C ILE A 136 -1.00 -0.18 1.25
N MET A 137 -0.97 0.08 -0.05
CA MET A 137 -0.57 -0.86 -1.09
C MET A 137 0.80 -0.43 -1.60
N ASP A 138 1.84 -0.75 -0.83
CA ASP A 138 3.20 -0.25 -1.02
C ASP A 138 3.96 -1.13 -2.03
N THR A 139 4.52 -0.54 -3.07
CA THR A 139 5.33 -1.26 -4.07
C THR A 139 6.82 -1.08 -3.89
N TYR A 140 7.28 -0.06 -3.15
CA TYR A 140 8.69 0.28 -3.09
C TYR A 140 9.25 0.07 -1.67
N SER A 141 10.40 -0.59 -1.57
CA SER A 141 11.05 -0.76 -0.27
C SER A 141 11.98 0.42 -0.01
N ASN A 142 11.68 1.23 0.99
CA ASN A 142 12.61 2.26 1.44
C ASN A 142 13.67 1.59 2.32
N HIS A 143 14.86 1.38 1.76
CA HIS A 143 15.94 0.54 2.32
C HIS A 143 16.64 1.15 3.57
N ASN A 144 15.99 2.05 4.32
CA ASN A 144 16.60 2.77 5.44
C ASN A 144 16.40 2.09 6.82
N GLY A 145 15.91 0.84 6.87
CA GLY A 145 15.81 0.08 8.12
C GLY A 145 15.76 -1.44 7.92
N PRO A 146 15.93 -2.23 9.00
CA PRO A 146 15.67 -3.67 8.97
C PRO A 146 14.16 -3.93 8.86
N HIS A 147 13.66 -3.97 7.63
CA HIS A 147 12.30 -4.42 7.32
C HIS A 147 12.40 -5.90 6.87
N ASN A 148 11.76 -6.80 7.61
CA ASN A 148 11.84 -8.25 7.38
C ASN A 148 10.80 -8.77 6.35
N HIS A 149 10.25 -7.91 5.50
CA HIS A 149 9.22 -8.28 4.53
C HIS A 149 9.58 -7.87 3.10
N ALA A 150 9.17 -8.68 2.13
CA ALA A 150 9.29 -8.38 0.71
C ALA A 150 8.18 -7.42 0.25
N HIS A 151 8.52 -6.57 -0.74
CA HIS A 151 7.57 -5.71 -1.43
C HIS A 151 7.15 -6.35 -2.78
N PRO A 152 5.94 -6.08 -3.29
CA PRO A 152 4.92 -5.21 -2.71
C PRO A 152 4.28 -5.76 -1.42
N TYR A 153 3.94 -4.84 -0.51
CA TYR A 153 3.45 -5.12 0.83
C TYR A 153 2.12 -4.40 1.05
N ILE A 154 1.14 -5.10 1.62
CA ILE A 154 -0.15 -4.52 2.00
C ILE A 154 -0.16 -4.37 3.51
N SER A 155 -0.36 -3.15 4.00
CA SER A 155 -0.45 -2.88 5.43
C SER A 155 -1.68 -2.05 5.79
N ALA A 156 -2.10 -2.10 7.05
CA ALA A 156 -3.14 -1.22 7.58
C ALA A 156 -2.56 -0.30 8.65
N MET A 157 -2.94 0.97 8.64
CA MET A 157 -2.64 1.93 9.70
C MET A 157 -3.93 2.58 10.19
N VAL A 158 -4.12 2.63 11.51
CA VAL A 158 -5.24 3.35 12.14
C VAL A 158 -4.69 4.55 12.88
N ASN A 159 -5.23 5.73 12.59
CA ASN A 159 -4.72 6.98 13.13
C ASN A 159 -5.86 7.84 13.68
N ASN A 160 -5.61 8.50 14.80
CA ASN A 160 -6.50 9.48 15.44
C ASN A 160 -6.02 10.92 15.27
N GLY A 161 -5.05 11.15 14.38
CA GLY A 161 -4.42 12.45 14.14
C GLY A 161 -3.15 12.70 14.96
N SER A 162 -2.66 11.72 15.74
CA SER A 162 -1.42 11.88 16.51
C SER A 162 -0.19 11.22 15.88
N LEU A 163 -0.39 10.24 14.99
CA LEU A 163 0.70 9.46 14.40
C LEU A 163 1.14 10.07 13.07
N HIS A 164 2.45 10.11 12.85
CA HIS A 164 3.09 10.46 11.58
C HIS A 164 3.31 9.20 10.74
N TYR A 165 2.97 9.25 9.45
CA TYR A 165 3.38 8.21 8.52
C TYR A 165 4.83 8.44 8.04
N ASP A 166 5.75 7.62 8.55
CA ASP A 166 7.16 7.64 8.15
C ASP A 166 7.34 6.90 6.81
N HIS A 167 7.45 7.68 5.73
CA HIS A 167 7.76 7.13 4.41
C HIS A 167 9.10 6.41 4.39
N ASP A 168 10.14 6.94 5.05
CA ASP A 168 11.51 6.40 4.95
C ASP A 168 11.64 5.00 5.56
N ARG A 169 10.64 4.55 6.32
CA ARG A 169 10.58 3.25 7.01
C ARG A 169 9.32 2.44 6.69
N ASP A 170 8.67 2.74 5.57
CA ASP A 170 7.47 2.06 5.06
C ASP A 170 6.33 1.99 6.10
N GLY A 171 6.26 2.99 7.01
CA GLY A 171 5.28 3.07 8.08
C GLY A 171 5.35 1.97 9.15
N THR A 172 6.38 1.12 9.15
CA THR A 172 6.46 -0.13 9.94
C THR A 172 6.32 0.03 11.46
N HIS A 173 6.48 1.25 12.01
CA HIS A 173 6.27 1.58 13.42
C HIS A 173 4.82 1.92 13.78
N THR A 174 3.93 2.09 12.81
CA THR A 174 2.54 2.54 13.03
C THR A 174 1.48 1.63 12.39
N ILE A 175 1.90 0.54 11.75
CA ILE A 175 0.98 -0.42 11.15
C ILE A 175 0.33 -1.31 12.20
N VAL A 176 -0.94 -1.64 11.96
CA VAL A 176 -1.72 -2.61 12.72
C VAL A 176 -1.26 -4.03 12.38
N ASN A 177 -1.21 -4.34 11.08
CA ASN A 177 -0.78 -5.63 10.55
C ASN A 177 -0.55 -5.48 9.03
N GLY A 178 0.06 -6.48 8.39
CA GLY A 178 0.31 -6.48 6.95
C GLY A 178 0.69 -7.86 6.39
N CYS A 179 0.75 -7.96 5.06
CA CYS A 179 1.23 -9.16 4.37
C CYS A 179 1.94 -8.84 3.05
N GLU A 180 2.82 -9.74 2.64
CA GLU A 180 3.45 -9.70 1.31
C GLU A 180 2.45 -10.09 0.22
N ALA A 181 2.36 -9.28 -0.81
CA ALA A 181 1.33 -9.41 -1.82
C ALA A 181 1.88 -8.94 -3.19
N PRO A 182 2.40 -9.83 -4.04
CA PRO A 182 3.03 -9.45 -5.29
C PRO A 182 2.02 -9.04 -6.37
N PHE A 183 1.33 -7.91 -6.20
CA PHE A 183 0.23 -7.43 -7.05
C PHE A 183 0.68 -6.61 -8.28
N ARG A 184 1.90 -6.09 -8.29
CA ARG A 184 2.40 -5.27 -9.41
C ARG A 184 2.63 -6.11 -10.67
N GLY A 185 2.24 -5.54 -11.83
CA GLY A 185 2.55 -6.12 -13.14
C GLY A 185 1.79 -7.40 -13.48
N ARG A 186 0.69 -7.70 -12.77
CA ARG A 186 -0.15 -8.87 -13.04
C ARG A 186 -0.93 -8.70 -14.34
N GLU A 187 -0.98 -9.77 -15.13
CA GLU A 187 -1.78 -9.82 -16.37
C GLU A 187 -3.28 -9.94 -16.06
N THR A 188 -3.61 -10.76 -15.07
CA THR A 188 -4.96 -10.95 -14.54
C THR A 188 -5.43 -9.75 -13.72
N ASP A 189 -6.73 -9.71 -13.44
CA ASP A 189 -7.31 -8.75 -12.50
C ASP A 189 -6.72 -8.99 -11.09
N THR A 190 -6.44 -7.90 -10.38
CA THR A 190 -5.99 -7.93 -8.99
C THR A 190 -7.05 -7.33 -8.10
N LEU A 191 -7.50 -8.12 -7.13
CA LEU A 191 -8.61 -7.80 -6.25
C LEU A 191 -8.13 -7.72 -4.80
N VAL A 192 -8.66 -6.76 -4.06
CA VAL A 192 -8.56 -6.70 -2.59
C VAL A 192 -9.96 -6.54 -2.01
N ALA A 193 -10.25 -7.33 -0.97
CA ALA A 193 -11.44 -7.22 -0.16
C ALA A 193 -11.05 -6.68 1.23
N ILE A 194 -11.67 -5.58 1.62
CA ILE A 194 -11.49 -4.93 2.92
C ILE A 194 -12.79 -5.12 3.68
N ARG A 195 -12.77 -5.97 4.70
CA ARG A 195 -13.94 -6.26 5.53
C ARG A 195 -13.74 -5.66 6.92
N TYR A 196 -14.67 -4.81 7.32
CA TYR A 196 -14.77 -4.32 8.69
C TYR A 196 -16.07 -4.81 9.31
N GLN A 197 -15.98 -5.73 10.27
CA GLN A 197 -17.15 -6.31 10.92
C GLN A 197 -16.84 -6.65 12.37
N ASN A 198 -17.74 -6.29 13.31
CA ASN A 198 -17.58 -6.61 14.74
C ASN A 198 -16.20 -6.18 15.30
N ASP A 199 -15.77 -4.97 14.96
CA ASP A 199 -14.48 -4.37 15.36
C ASP A 199 -13.26 -5.22 14.94
N ARG A 200 -13.43 -6.03 13.89
CA ARG A 200 -12.36 -6.79 13.23
C ARG A 200 -12.18 -6.27 11.80
N LEU A 201 -10.93 -5.98 11.46
CA LEU A 201 -10.49 -5.67 10.10
C LEU A 201 -9.90 -6.94 9.49
N THR A 202 -10.42 -7.38 8.35
CA THR A 202 -9.87 -8.50 7.58
C THR A 202 -9.58 -8.03 6.17
N ILE A 203 -8.36 -8.27 5.71
CA ILE A 203 -7.93 -8.00 4.34
C ILE A 203 -7.74 -9.33 3.63
N SER A 204 -8.36 -9.48 2.48
CA SER A 204 -8.21 -10.64 1.61
C SER A 204 -7.87 -10.19 0.20
N THR A 205 -7.16 -11.02 -0.56
CA THR A 205 -6.72 -10.68 -1.92
C THR A 205 -6.97 -11.83 -2.87
N ASP A 206 -7.20 -11.49 -4.15
CA ASP A 206 -7.03 -12.41 -5.27
C ASP A 206 -6.10 -11.74 -6.28
N ILE A 207 -4.82 -12.14 -6.21
CA ILE A 207 -3.74 -11.61 -7.06
C ILE A 207 -3.42 -12.59 -8.20
N GLU A 208 -3.85 -13.84 -8.06
CA GLU A 208 -3.58 -14.91 -9.02
C GLU A 208 -4.71 -15.04 -10.06
N GLY A 209 -5.79 -14.27 -9.92
CA GLY A 209 -6.94 -14.30 -10.82
C GLY A 209 -7.72 -15.60 -10.75
N LYS A 210 -7.73 -16.26 -9.58
CA LYS A 210 -8.39 -17.56 -9.37
C LYS A 210 -9.84 -17.43 -8.96
N ASN A 211 -10.33 -16.21 -8.73
CA ASN A 211 -11.62 -15.90 -8.11
C ASN A 211 -11.77 -16.57 -6.74
N VAL A 212 -10.67 -16.69 -5.99
CA VAL A 212 -10.64 -17.25 -4.64
C VAL A 212 -9.94 -16.26 -3.73
N TRP A 213 -10.64 -15.79 -2.71
CA TRP A 213 -10.09 -14.89 -1.71
C TRP A 213 -9.07 -15.63 -0.83
N LYS A 214 -7.84 -15.14 -0.82
CA LYS A 214 -6.82 -15.53 0.14
C LYS A 214 -6.70 -14.47 1.21
N GLU A 215 -6.88 -14.85 2.48
CA GLU A 215 -6.65 -13.94 3.60
C GLU A 215 -5.19 -13.45 3.58
N CYS A 216 -5.03 -12.13 3.62
CA CYS A 216 -3.75 -11.44 3.74
C CYS A 216 -3.41 -11.29 5.23
N PHE A 217 -4.30 -10.65 5.99
CA PHE A 217 -4.23 -10.59 7.45
C PHE A 217 -5.60 -10.27 8.06
N SER A 218 -5.70 -10.47 9.37
CA SER A 218 -6.83 -10.02 10.18
C SER A 218 -6.34 -9.39 11.48
N ALA A 219 -7.02 -8.35 11.94
CA ALA A 219 -6.76 -7.65 13.19
C ALA A 219 -8.07 -7.43 13.96
N SER A 220 -8.12 -7.88 15.21
CA SER A 220 -9.22 -7.60 16.14
C SER A 220 -9.01 -6.28 16.88
N ASP A 221 -10.05 -5.84 17.58
CA ASP A 221 -10.03 -4.63 18.43
C ASP A 221 -9.66 -3.37 17.64
N VAL A 222 -10.12 -3.29 16.38
CA VAL A 222 -10.01 -2.11 15.53
C VAL A 222 -11.30 -1.31 15.69
N HIS A 223 -11.22 -0.13 16.30
CA HIS A 223 -12.38 0.74 16.49
C HIS A 223 -12.33 1.88 15.49
N LEU A 224 -13.30 1.89 14.57
CA LEU A 224 -13.48 2.95 13.58
C LEU A 224 -14.78 3.69 13.83
N PRO A 225 -14.79 5.03 13.68
CA PRO A 225 -16.00 5.83 13.78
C PRO A 225 -16.91 5.58 12.58
N SER A 226 -18.20 5.82 12.71
CA SER A 226 -19.08 5.88 11.54
C SER A 226 -19.00 7.26 10.86
N HIS A 227 -19.54 7.37 9.64
CA HIS A 227 -19.66 8.61 8.88
C HIS A 227 -18.32 9.22 8.41
N TYR A 228 -17.27 8.41 8.25
CA TYR A 228 -16.10 8.82 7.49
C TYR A 228 -16.29 8.50 6.01
N TYR A 229 -15.31 8.86 5.18
CA TYR A 229 -15.41 8.81 3.73
C TYR A 229 -14.43 7.80 3.16
N PHE A 230 -14.88 7.08 2.12
CA PHE A 230 -13.99 6.27 1.32
C PHE A 230 -13.16 7.11 0.36
N GLY A 231 -11.89 6.77 0.21
CA GLY A 231 -10.98 7.45 -0.70
C GLY A 231 -9.91 6.53 -1.27
N PHE A 232 -9.31 6.96 -2.37
CA PHE A 232 -8.18 6.31 -3.00
C PHE A 232 -7.20 7.40 -3.39
N THR A 233 -5.95 7.31 -2.96
CA THR A 233 -4.92 8.28 -3.37
C THR A 233 -3.65 7.55 -3.79
N SER A 234 -2.87 8.19 -4.64
CA SER A 234 -1.53 7.72 -4.99
C SER A 234 -0.63 8.94 -5.22
N ALA A 235 0.67 8.76 -4.97
CA ALA A 235 1.70 9.69 -5.38
C ALA A 235 2.88 8.94 -6.02
N THR A 236 3.62 9.64 -6.87
CA THR A 236 4.87 9.18 -7.46
C THR A 236 5.97 10.18 -7.13
N GLY A 237 7.11 9.68 -6.66
CA GLY A 237 8.30 10.47 -6.37
C GLY A 237 9.26 10.50 -7.57
N ASP A 238 10.52 10.15 -7.30
CA ASP A 238 11.55 9.90 -8.32
C ASP A 238 11.26 8.60 -9.10
N LEU A 239 10.55 7.66 -8.46
CA LEU A 239 10.03 6.46 -9.07
C LEU A 239 8.54 6.63 -9.38
N SER A 240 8.06 5.85 -10.36
CA SER A 240 6.68 5.95 -10.79
C SER A 240 6.11 4.60 -11.23
N ASP A 241 4.79 4.52 -11.15
CA ASP A 241 3.95 3.48 -11.73
C ASP A 241 2.60 4.10 -12.12
N ASN A 242 1.86 3.42 -12.98
CA ASN A 242 0.43 3.69 -13.14
C ASN A 242 -0.33 3.02 -12.00
N HIS A 243 -1.22 3.77 -11.36
CA HIS A 243 -2.09 3.29 -10.29
C HIS A 243 -3.55 3.42 -10.72
N ASP A 244 -4.13 2.31 -11.18
CA ASP A 244 -5.45 2.27 -11.81
C ASP A 244 -6.48 1.60 -10.88
N ILE A 245 -7.60 2.28 -10.62
CA ILE A 245 -8.80 1.72 -10.01
C ILE A 245 -9.78 1.34 -11.13
N ILE A 246 -10.21 0.08 -11.11
CA ILE A 246 -11.07 -0.52 -12.15
C ILE A 246 -12.53 -0.57 -11.68
N SER A 247 -12.77 -1.03 -10.46
CA SER A 247 -14.10 -1.00 -9.85
C SER A 247 -13.99 -1.05 -8.35
N VAL A 248 -15.04 -0.56 -7.70
CA VAL A 248 -15.24 -0.59 -6.25
C VAL A 248 -16.66 -1.07 -6.02
N HIS A 249 -16.82 -2.17 -5.30
CA HIS A 249 -18.11 -2.68 -4.87
C HIS A 249 -18.14 -2.66 -3.35
N THR A 250 -19.05 -1.89 -2.78
CA THR A 250 -19.20 -1.77 -1.34
C THR A 250 -20.49 -2.44 -0.90
N TYR A 251 -20.42 -3.26 0.13
CA TYR A 251 -21.53 -4.01 0.67
C TYR A 251 -21.77 -3.62 2.13
N GLN A 252 -23.03 -3.40 2.49
CA GLN A 252 -23.44 -3.36 3.87
C GLN A 252 -23.55 -4.79 4.39
N LEU A 253 -22.90 -5.06 5.53
CA LEU A 253 -22.95 -6.37 6.16
C LEU A 253 -24.09 -6.45 7.19
N GLU A 254 -24.58 -7.68 7.40
CA GLU A 254 -25.50 -7.95 8.49
C GLU A 254 -24.83 -7.70 9.84
N THR A 255 -25.56 -7.00 10.70
CA THR A 255 -25.12 -6.46 11.99
C THR A 255 -26.14 -6.81 13.07
N SER A 256 -25.74 -6.81 14.34
CA SER A 256 -26.71 -6.91 15.44
C SER A 256 -27.50 -5.60 15.59
N GLU A 257 -28.73 -5.66 16.10
CA GLU A 257 -29.52 -4.45 16.40
C GLU A 257 -28.81 -3.52 17.37
N GLN A 258 -28.14 -4.10 18.38
CA GLN A 258 -27.32 -3.35 19.31
C GLN A 258 -26.25 -2.54 18.58
N ARG A 259 -25.47 -3.18 17.70
CA ARG A 259 -24.39 -2.54 16.95
C ARG A 259 -24.89 -1.47 15.97
N ARG A 260 -26.09 -1.64 15.40
CA ARG A 260 -26.73 -0.61 14.56
C ARG A 260 -27.15 0.64 15.35
N ASN A 261 -27.57 0.45 16.60
CA ASN A 261 -28.06 1.53 17.46
C ASN A 261 -26.94 2.19 18.28
N GLU A 262 -25.74 1.63 18.30
CA GLU A 262 -24.56 2.24 18.92
C GLU A 262 -24.17 3.55 18.20
N ASP A 263 -24.07 4.65 18.95
CA ASP A 263 -23.56 5.91 18.41
C ASP A 263 -22.04 5.84 18.22
N ARG A 264 -21.64 5.43 17.02
CA ARG A 264 -20.24 5.31 16.63
C ARG A 264 -19.65 6.57 16.00
N LYS A 265 -20.41 7.67 15.89
CA LYS A 265 -19.93 8.90 15.21
C LYS A 265 -18.75 9.55 15.92
N ASN A 266 -18.72 9.45 17.25
CA ASN A 266 -17.77 10.16 18.11
C ASN A 266 -16.70 9.24 18.72
N ILE A 267 -16.59 7.99 18.25
CA ILE A 267 -15.48 7.12 18.64
C ILE A 267 -14.17 7.74 18.14
N ILE A 268 -13.09 7.57 18.89
CA ILE A 268 -11.74 7.96 18.45
C ILE A 268 -11.14 6.74 17.74
N PRO A 269 -10.66 6.85 16.49
CA PRO A 269 -10.04 5.72 15.80
C PRO A 269 -8.86 5.16 16.61
N ASN A 270 -8.86 3.86 16.88
CA ASN A 270 -7.71 3.20 17.52
C ASN A 270 -7.67 1.70 17.19
N ALA A 271 -6.47 1.13 17.31
CA ALA A 271 -6.23 -0.30 17.20
C ALA A 271 -5.20 -0.71 18.25
N PRO A 272 -5.62 -1.05 19.50
CA PRO A 272 -4.70 -1.36 20.59
C PRO A 272 -3.81 -2.58 20.34
N GLY A 273 -4.24 -3.49 19.46
CA GLY A 273 -3.46 -4.64 19.02
C GLY A 273 -2.41 -4.33 17.95
N ALA A 274 -2.31 -3.07 17.48
CA ALA A 274 -1.22 -2.65 16.60
C ALA A 274 0.13 -2.82 17.31
N GLU A 275 1.19 -3.14 16.56
CA GLU A 275 2.53 -3.18 17.13
C GLU A 275 2.84 -1.83 17.80
N ALA A 276 3.32 -1.86 19.04
CA ALA A 276 3.62 -0.64 19.77
C ALA A 276 4.64 0.21 18.98
N GLU A 277 4.38 1.51 18.90
CA GLU A 277 5.25 2.47 18.23
C GLU A 277 6.70 2.29 18.72
N ARG A 278 7.56 1.79 17.83
CA ARG A 278 8.98 1.63 18.15
C ARG A 278 9.59 3.03 18.17
N ALA A 279 10.24 3.39 19.27
CA ALA A 279 10.91 4.68 19.39
C ALA A 279 11.84 4.92 18.21
N HIS A 280 11.73 6.10 17.60
CA HIS A 280 12.57 6.52 16.48
C HIS A 280 14.04 6.58 16.93
N THR A 281 14.80 5.53 16.66
CA THR A 281 16.26 5.63 16.67
C THR A 281 16.65 6.43 15.44
N GLU A 282 17.15 7.66 15.61
CA GLU A 282 17.77 8.37 14.49
C GLU A 282 18.86 7.48 13.88
N ASP A 283 18.86 7.32 12.56
CA ASP A 283 19.98 6.65 11.91
C ASP A 283 21.26 7.40 12.28
N PRO A 284 22.34 6.71 12.67
CA PRO A 284 23.56 7.40 13.03
C PRO A 284 23.98 8.24 11.83
N SER A 285 23.87 9.57 11.95
CA SER A 285 24.26 10.50 10.92
C SER A 285 25.65 10.11 10.46
N GLY A 286 25.77 9.63 9.22
CA GLY A 286 26.99 9.05 8.67
C GLY A 286 28.09 10.10 8.53
N SER A 287 28.71 10.51 9.64
CA SER A 287 29.96 11.27 9.68
C SER A 287 31.19 10.34 9.55
N GLY A 288 30.99 9.11 9.10
CA GLY A 288 32.08 8.20 8.71
C GLY A 288 32.46 8.48 7.26
N TRP A 289 33.71 8.87 7.01
CA TRP A 289 34.24 8.95 5.65
C TRP A 289 33.95 7.65 4.90
N SER A 290 33.35 7.73 3.71
CA SER A 290 33.10 6.53 2.92
C SER A 290 34.41 5.78 2.68
N ALA A 291 34.36 4.44 2.71
CA ALA A 291 35.54 3.59 2.49
C ALA A 291 36.31 3.98 1.21
N LEU A 292 35.59 4.48 0.20
CA LEU A 292 36.14 5.04 -1.03
C LEU A 292 37.02 6.27 -0.78
N LYS A 293 36.57 7.22 0.04
CA LYS A 293 37.35 8.42 0.42
C LYS A 293 38.60 8.05 1.23
N ILE A 294 38.47 7.08 2.14
CA ILE A 294 39.62 6.56 2.92
C ILE A 294 40.63 5.88 1.98
N PHE A 295 40.16 5.06 1.04
CA PHE A 295 41.01 4.40 0.05
C PHE A 295 41.81 5.39 -0.80
N PHE A 296 41.15 6.44 -1.32
CA PHE A 296 41.84 7.46 -2.12
C PHE A 296 42.83 8.29 -1.29
N LEU A 297 42.54 8.54 0.00
CA LEU A 297 43.47 9.25 0.88
C LEU A 297 44.73 8.43 1.16
N ILE A 298 44.58 7.12 1.40
CA ILE A 298 45.73 6.21 1.58
C ILE A 298 46.55 6.11 0.30
N LEU A 299 45.90 5.98 -0.86
CA LEU A 299 46.58 5.93 -2.16
C LEU A 299 47.41 7.20 -2.41
N PHE A 300 46.85 8.37 -2.09
CA PHE A 300 47.55 9.64 -2.22
C PHE A 300 48.80 9.70 -1.33
N LEU A 301 48.70 9.26 -0.07
CA LEU A 301 49.84 9.22 0.85
C LEU A 301 50.96 8.29 0.35
N VAL A 302 50.61 7.12 -0.19
CA VAL A 302 51.60 6.19 -0.76
C VAL A 302 52.34 6.82 -1.95
N ILE A 303 51.62 7.52 -2.84
CA ILE A 303 52.24 8.20 -3.99
C ILE A 303 53.20 9.30 -3.52
N VAL A 304 52.82 10.08 -2.51
CA VAL A 304 53.69 11.12 -1.94
C VAL A 304 54.95 10.48 -1.31
N CYS A 305 54.80 9.40 -0.54
CA CYS A 305 55.94 8.70 0.04
C CYS A 305 56.90 8.14 -1.03
N LEU A 306 56.37 7.55 -2.11
CA LEU A 306 57.18 7.09 -3.24
C LEU A 306 57.90 8.25 -3.94
N GLY A 307 57.20 9.37 -4.15
CA GLY A 307 57.80 10.57 -4.73
C GLY A 307 58.95 11.15 -3.89
N VAL A 308 58.76 11.22 -2.57
CA VAL A 308 59.81 11.65 -1.63
C VAL A 308 60.98 10.65 -1.62
N GLY A 309 60.70 9.35 -1.63
CA GLY A 309 61.74 8.31 -1.69
C GLY A 309 62.59 8.38 -2.96
N ILE A 310 61.95 8.55 -4.11
CA ILE A 310 62.65 8.72 -5.40
C ILE A 310 63.43 10.03 -5.42
N GLY A 311 62.86 11.12 -4.90
CA GLY A 311 63.53 12.41 -4.79
C GLY A 311 64.77 12.36 -3.89
N ALA A 312 64.67 11.69 -2.74
CA ALA A 312 65.77 11.48 -1.81
C ALA A 312 66.87 10.61 -2.44
N TYR A 313 66.50 9.52 -3.11
CA TYR A 313 67.44 8.68 -3.85
C TYR A 313 68.21 9.49 -4.91
N TYR A 314 67.50 10.28 -5.71
CA TYR A 314 68.14 11.10 -6.76
C TYR A 314 69.04 12.18 -6.17
N TYR A 315 68.62 12.82 -5.07
CA TYR A 315 69.40 13.83 -4.35
C TYR A 315 70.69 13.23 -3.76
N MET A 316 70.61 12.07 -3.12
CA MET A 316 71.77 11.36 -2.57
C MET A 316 72.75 10.95 -3.67
N ASN A 317 72.24 10.42 -4.78
CA ASN A 317 73.08 9.96 -5.89
C ASN A 317 73.78 11.14 -6.59
N LYS A 318 73.08 12.28 -6.76
CA LYS A 318 73.68 13.52 -7.28
C LYS A 318 74.76 14.07 -6.34
N ARG A 319 74.59 13.95 -5.02
CA ARG A 319 75.58 14.38 -4.02
C ARG A 319 76.83 13.50 -4.03
N GLN A 320 76.70 12.20 -4.31
CA GLN A 320 77.84 11.31 -4.52
C GLN A 320 78.60 11.65 -5.81
N TYR A 321 77.90 11.96 -6.90
CA TYR A 321 78.52 12.40 -8.16
C TYR A 321 79.30 13.71 -8.02
N HIS A 322 78.81 14.67 -7.22
CA HIS A 322 79.52 15.92 -6.95
C HIS A 322 80.73 15.74 -6.02
N ARG A 323 80.72 14.75 -5.11
CA ARG A 323 81.88 14.44 -4.25
C ARG A 323 83.01 13.73 -5.01
N ALA A 324 82.69 12.99 -6.07
CA ALA A 324 83.67 12.31 -6.92
C ALA A 324 84.44 13.24 -7.88
N ARG A 325 84.14 14.55 -7.92
CA ARG A 325 84.83 15.54 -8.76
C ARG A 325 85.92 16.36 -8.04
N PHE A 326 86.17 16.08 -6.77
CA PHE A 326 87.17 16.80 -5.95
C PHE A 326 88.30 15.90 -5.41
N TYR A 327 88.54 14.73 -6.04
CA TYR A 327 89.75 13.94 -5.85
C TYR A 327 90.54 13.87 -7.14
#